data_AF-G9QS31-F1
#
_entry.id   AF-G9QS31-F1
#
_cell.length_a   1.000
_cell.length_b   1.000
_cell.length_c   1.000
_cell.angle_alpha   90.00
_cell.angle_beta   90.00
_cell.angle_gamma   90.00
#
_symmetry.space_group_name_H-M   'P 1'
#
loop_
_entity.id
_entity.type
_entity.pdbx_description
1 polymer ?
#
loop_
_entity_poly.entity_id
_entity_poly.type
_entity_poly.pdbx_seq_one_letter_code
_entity_poly.pdbx_strand_id
1 'polypeptide(L)'
;MQAFISGFFTSLSLILAIGAQNAFVLKQGTKRENIFIICLICAISDAVLIFAGVFGLGSLVQSFPIIKQIALYGGFLFLLFYALKSFHSCFFKDLSMDTSGENARSNLKKNILLTLAFTWLNPHVYLDTMILIGSVSTKFKDENLIFGVGACLASFCFFFALGYLARFLAPIFARSISWKILEFFCRPHHARPCLHAPFC
;
A
#
# COMPACT_ATOMS: atom_id res chain seq x y z
N MET A 1 -10.50 -6.66 27.49
CA MET A 1 -9.02 -6.49 27.36
C MET A 1 -8.41 -7.52 26.42
N GLN A 2 -8.75 -8.81 26.57
CA GLN A 2 -8.30 -9.85 25.64
C GLN A 2 -8.73 -9.57 24.19
N ALA A 3 -9.97 -9.10 23.97
CA ALA A 3 -10.46 -8.72 22.64
C ALA A 3 -9.61 -7.62 21.98
N PHE A 4 -9.23 -6.58 22.72
CA PHE A 4 -8.36 -5.50 22.23
C PHE A 4 -7.00 -6.04 21.77
N ILE A 5 -6.34 -6.82 22.62
CA ILE A 5 -5.01 -7.39 22.34
C ILE A 5 -5.07 -8.36 21.16
N SER A 6 -6.08 -9.22 21.12
CA SER A 6 -6.31 -10.12 19.99
C SER A 6 -6.56 -9.34 18.69
N GLY A 7 -7.37 -8.28 18.71
CA GLY A 7 -7.61 -7.43 17.54
C GLY A 7 -6.33 -6.77 17.05
N PHE A 8 -5.54 -6.23 17.97
CA PHE A 8 -4.26 -5.59 17.67
C PHE A 8 -3.30 -6.56 16.96
N PHE A 9 -3.02 -7.74 17.54
CA PHE A 9 -2.09 -8.69 16.95
C PHE A 9 -2.62 -9.35 15.68
N THR A 10 -3.93 -9.59 15.58
CA THR A 10 -4.55 -10.16 14.38
C THR A 10 -4.39 -9.21 13.19
N SER A 11 -4.71 -7.94 13.39
CA SER A 11 -4.54 -6.92 12.35
C SER A 11 -3.07 -6.71 12.00
N LEU A 12 -2.19 -6.64 13.02
CA LEU A 12 -0.76 -6.51 12.80
C LEU A 12 -0.20 -7.65 11.95
N SER A 13 -0.57 -8.90 12.24
CA SER A 13 -0.12 -10.08 11.49
C SER A 13 -0.58 -10.08 10.03
N LEU A 14 -1.81 -9.63 9.77
CA LEU A 14 -2.37 -9.59 8.42
C LEU A 14 -1.74 -8.47 7.58
N ILE A 15 -1.58 -7.28 8.15
CA ILE A 15 -1.00 -6.13 7.44
C ILE A 15 0.49 -6.38 7.12
N LEU A 16 1.22 -7.10 7.98
CA LEU A 16 2.63 -7.43 7.78
C LEU A 16 2.85 -8.33 6.54
N ALA A 17 1.88 -9.18 6.21
CA ALA A 17 1.99 -10.14 5.11
C ALA A 17 1.80 -9.52 3.71
N ILE A 18 1.26 -8.30 3.60
CA ILE A 18 0.78 -7.76 2.32
C ILE A 18 1.84 -6.90 1.61
N GLY A 19 2.14 -7.22 0.34
CA GLY A 19 3.38 -6.79 -0.34
C GLY A 19 3.34 -5.53 -1.22
N ALA A 20 2.23 -5.18 -1.88
CA ALA A 20 2.22 -4.08 -2.87
C ALA A 20 1.96 -2.69 -2.26
N GLN A 21 0.95 -2.57 -1.39
CA GLN A 21 0.60 -1.33 -0.68
C GLN A 21 1.74 -0.90 0.26
N ASN A 22 2.30 -1.85 1.02
CA ASN A 22 3.44 -1.60 1.90
C ASN A 22 4.69 -1.16 1.13
N ALA A 23 4.97 -1.77 -0.04
CA ALA A 23 6.07 -1.34 -0.90
C ALA A 23 5.88 0.07 -1.46
N PHE A 24 4.64 0.46 -1.80
CA PHE A 24 4.33 1.82 -2.25
C PHE A 24 4.53 2.84 -1.11
N VAL A 25 4.01 2.55 0.08
CA VAL A 25 4.22 3.39 1.29
C VAL A 25 5.70 3.54 1.58
N LEU A 26 6.49 2.46 1.48
CA LEU A 26 7.94 2.49 1.70
C LEU A 26 8.67 3.29 0.61
N LYS A 27 8.30 3.16 -0.67
CA LYS A 27 8.83 3.95 -1.79
C LYS A 27 8.55 5.44 -1.61
N GLN A 28 7.40 5.79 -1.07
CA GLN A 28 7.09 7.19 -0.77
C GLN A 28 7.81 7.66 0.50
N GLY A 29 7.95 6.78 1.48
CA GLY A 29 8.75 6.92 2.70
C GLY A 29 10.19 7.39 2.41
N THR A 30 10.84 6.75 1.44
CA THR A 30 12.21 7.10 1.04
C THR A 30 12.28 8.41 0.27
N LYS A 31 11.26 8.77 -0.50
CA LYS A 31 11.15 10.06 -1.20
C LYS A 31 10.84 11.25 -0.30
N ARG A 32 10.50 11.02 0.98
CA ARG A 32 10.20 12.06 1.99
C ARG A 32 9.03 13.00 1.63
N GLU A 33 8.27 12.70 0.60
CA GLU A 33 7.16 13.51 0.12
C GLU A 33 5.84 13.00 0.70
N ASN A 34 5.09 13.85 1.40
CA ASN A 34 3.69 13.60 1.77
C ASN A 34 3.41 12.31 2.58
N ILE A 35 4.42 11.78 3.28
CA ILE A 35 4.34 10.54 4.08
C ILE A 35 3.19 10.56 5.07
N PHE A 36 3.03 11.67 5.80
CA PHE A 36 1.97 11.80 6.79
C PHE A 36 0.59 11.59 6.16
N ILE A 37 0.32 12.21 5.02
CA ILE A 37 -0.97 12.12 4.32
C ILE A 37 -1.21 10.70 3.82
N ILE A 38 -0.18 10.03 3.30
CA ILE A 38 -0.31 8.68 2.75
C ILE A 38 -0.51 7.64 3.85
N CYS A 39 0.27 7.71 4.93
CA CYS A 39 0.05 6.87 6.11
C CYS A 39 -1.36 7.07 6.70
N LEU A 40 -1.83 8.32 6.76
CA LEU A 40 -3.16 8.64 7.28
C LEU A 40 -4.27 8.11 6.37
N ILE A 41 -4.15 8.22 5.05
CA ILE A 41 -5.11 7.64 4.10
C ILE A 41 -5.15 6.12 4.21
N CYS A 42 -3.99 5.46 4.29
CA CYS A 42 -3.92 4.00 4.47
C CYS A 42 -4.60 3.58 5.78
N ALA A 43 -4.22 4.20 6.90
CA ALA A 43 -4.77 3.87 8.21
C ALA A 43 -6.28 4.13 8.32
N ILE A 44 -6.77 5.22 7.74
CA ILE A 44 -8.22 5.52 7.70
C ILE A 44 -8.96 4.52 6.82
N SER A 45 -8.42 4.20 5.63
CA SER A 45 -9.05 3.23 4.73
C SER A 45 -9.13 1.85 5.37
N ASP A 46 -8.06 1.40 6.02
CA ASP A 46 -8.04 0.16 6.79
C ASP A 46 -9.03 0.20 7.95
N ALA A 47 -9.09 1.30 8.71
CA ALA A 47 -10.05 1.43 9.81
C ALA A 47 -11.50 1.30 9.33
N VAL A 48 -11.85 1.94 8.20
CA VAL A 48 -13.18 1.82 7.59
C VAL A 48 -13.48 0.37 7.21
N LEU A 49 -12.53 -0.33 6.59
CA LEU A 49 -12.69 -1.72 6.19
C LEU A 49 -12.78 -2.69 7.38
N ILE A 50 -11.97 -2.48 8.43
CA ILE A 50 -12.01 -3.23 9.68
C ILE A 50 -13.38 -3.08 10.33
N PHE A 51 -13.86 -1.84 10.51
CA PHE A 51 -15.18 -1.62 11.10
C PHE A 51 -16.29 -2.22 10.24
N ALA A 52 -16.21 -2.07 8.92
CA ALA A 52 -17.18 -2.71 8.02
C ALA A 52 -17.18 -4.25 8.19
N GLY A 53 -16.01 -4.88 8.32
CA GLY A 53 -15.89 -6.30 8.65
C GLY A 53 -16.52 -6.67 9.99
N VAL A 54 -16.21 -5.90 11.04
CA VAL A 54 -16.72 -6.11 12.41
C VAL A 54 -18.24 -5.95 12.49
N PHE A 55 -18.82 -5.01 11.72
CA PHE A 55 -20.28 -4.84 11.60
C PHE A 55 -20.96 -5.90 10.71
N GLY A 56 -20.21 -6.87 10.19
CA GLY A 56 -20.78 -7.98 9.42
C GLY A 56 -20.94 -7.70 7.91
N LEU A 57 -20.45 -6.57 7.40
CA LEU A 57 -20.43 -6.34 5.94
C LEU A 57 -19.50 -7.33 5.23
N GLY A 58 -18.54 -7.95 5.93
CA GLY A 58 -17.67 -8.99 5.36
C GLY A 58 -18.43 -10.23 4.87
N SER A 59 -19.48 -10.68 5.58
CA SER A 59 -20.31 -11.81 5.12
C SER A 59 -21.21 -11.41 3.95
N LEU A 60 -21.66 -10.16 3.92
CA LEU A 60 -22.44 -9.63 2.80
C LEU A 60 -21.62 -9.59 1.50
N VAL A 61 -20.34 -9.20 1.58
CA VAL A 61 -19.42 -9.17 0.43
C VAL A 61 -19.18 -10.58 -0.15
N GLN A 62 -19.22 -11.65 0.67
CA GLN A 62 -19.15 -13.02 0.16
C GLN A 62 -20.38 -13.40 -0.67
N SER A 63 -21.55 -12.86 -0.36
CA SER A 63 -22.79 -13.09 -1.11
C SER A 63 -22.83 -12.34 -2.44
N PHE A 64 -22.00 -11.31 -2.64
CA PHE A 64 -21.91 -10.54 -3.89
C PHE A 64 -20.57 -10.74 -4.61
N PRO A 65 -20.38 -11.89 -5.30
CA PRO A 65 -19.14 -12.20 -6.02
C PRO A 65 -18.78 -11.17 -7.10
N ILE A 66 -19.76 -10.41 -7.59
CA ILE A 66 -19.59 -9.30 -8.54
C ILE A 66 -18.63 -8.22 -7.99
N ILE A 67 -18.69 -7.89 -6.70
CA ILE A 67 -17.80 -6.88 -6.09
C ILE A 67 -16.35 -7.36 -6.15
N LYS A 68 -16.11 -8.63 -5.81
CA LYS A 68 -14.80 -9.27 -5.90
C LYS A 68 -14.27 -9.31 -7.34
N GLN A 69 -15.14 -9.61 -8.31
CA GLN A 69 -14.77 -9.64 -9.73
C GLN A 69 -14.40 -8.24 -10.24
N ILE A 70 -15.22 -7.22 -9.95
CA ILE A 70 -14.92 -5.83 -10.35
C ILE A 70 -13.60 -5.37 -9.74
N ALA A 71 -13.35 -5.67 -8.45
CA ALA A 71 -12.08 -5.34 -7.80
C ALA A 71 -10.89 -6.09 -8.45
N LEU A 72 -11.04 -7.37 -8.79
CA LEU A 72 -10.02 -8.16 -9.48
C LEU A 72 -9.68 -7.59 -10.86
N TYR A 73 -10.67 -7.40 -11.72
CA TYR A 73 -10.46 -6.92 -13.08
C TYR A 73 -10.00 -5.46 -13.10
N GLY A 74 -10.58 -4.61 -12.24
CA GLY A 74 -10.17 -3.22 -12.07
C GLY A 74 -8.75 -3.11 -11.55
N GLY A 75 -8.42 -3.86 -10.49
CA GLY A 75 -7.08 -3.92 -9.91
C GLY A 75 -6.04 -4.42 -10.89
N PHE A 76 -6.34 -5.49 -11.64
CA PHE A 76 -5.47 -6.01 -12.69
C PHE A 76 -5.22 -4.96 -13.77
N LEU A 77 -6.27 -4.33 -14.31
CA LEU A 77 -6.15 -3.33 -15.36
C LEU A 77 -5.33 -2.11 -14.87
N PHE A 78 -5.57 -1.67 -13.64
CA PHE A 78 -4.83 -0.56 -13.03
C PHE A 78 -3.35 -0.89 -12.80
N LEU A 79 -3.05 -2.07 -12.24
CA LEU A 79 -1.68 -2.53 -12.02
C LEU A 79 -0.94 -2.70 -13.34
N LEU A 80 -1.59 -3.25 -14.36
CA LEU A 80 -1.04 -3.41 -15.69
C LEU A 80 -0.77 -2.05 -16.34
N PHE A 81 -1.71 -1.11 -16.26
CA PHE A 81 -1.50 0.26 -16.73
C PHE A 81 -0.35 0.97 -15.98
N TYR A 82 -0.28 0.83 -14.66
CA TYR A 82 0.78 1.42 -13.85
C TYR A 82 2.15 0.80 -14.16
N ALA A 83 2.22 -0.53 -14.32
CA ALA A 83 3.42 -1.26 -14.70
C ALA A 83 3.90 -0.84 -16.11
N LEU A 84 3.00 -0.79 -17.10
CA LEU A 84 3.31 -0.32 -18.45
C LEU A 84 3.78 1.13 -18.46
N LYS A 85 3.14 2.02 -17.70
CA LYS A 85 3.56 3.41 -17.57
C LYS A 85 4.95 3.54 -16.93
N SER A 86 5.23 2.73 -15.90
CA SER A 86 6.55 2.69 -15.25
C SER A 86 7.63 2.17 -16.21
N PHE A 87 7.30 1.15 -17.02
CA PHE A 87 8.19 0.59 -18.02
C PHE A 87 8.46 1.60 -19.14
N HIS A 88 7.42 2.20 -19.72
CA HIS A 88 7.53 3.24 -20.75
C HIS A 88 8.36 4.44 -20.27
N SER A 89 8.20 4.84 -19.00
CA SER A 89 8.99 5.94 -18.43
C SER A 89 10.48 5.61 -18.25
N CYS A 90 10.88 4.33 -18.25
CA CYS A 90 12.30 3.93 -18.25
C CYS A 90 12.86 3.85 -19.67
N PHE A 91 12.05 3.45 -20.66
CA PHE A 91 12.49 3.27 -22.05
C PHE A 91 12.50 4.56 -22.88
N PHE A 92 11.58 5.49 -22.62
CA PHE A 92 11.41 6.71 -23.43
C PHE A 92 11.93 8.00 -22.77
N LYS A 93 12.56 7.92 -21.60
CA LYS A 93 13.28 9.07 -21.02
C LYS A 93 14.71 9.12 -21.55
N ASP A 94 14.83 9.47 -22.81
CA ASP A 94 16.01 10.16 -23.32
C ASP A 94 15.85 11.65 -22.99
N LEU A 95 16.84 12.19 -22.27
CA LEU A 95 17.29 13.57 -22.31
C LEU A 95 16.21 14.69 -22.40
N SER A 96 15.66 15.11 -21.26
CA SER A 96 15.39 16.54 -20.99
C SER A 96 14.93 16.74 -19.54
N MET A 97 15.77 17.43 -18.78
CA MET A 97 15.34 18.26 -17.68
C MET A 97 14.26 19.21 -18.18
N ASP A 98 13.02 19.02 -17.72
CA ASP A 98 12.16 20.09 -17.22
C ASP A 98 10.82 19.51 -16.78
N THR A 99 10.75 19.09 -15.51
CA THR A 99 9.49 19.22 -14.75
C THR A 99 9.69 20.23 -13.63
N SER A 100 10.32 21.35 -13.97
CA SER A 100 10.40 22.59 -13.18
C SER A 100 9.04 23.31 -13.06
N GLY A 101 7.92 22.58 -13.21
CA GLY A 101 6.56 23.13 -13.25
C GLY A 101 5.44 22.14 -12.90
N GLU A 102 5.73 20.90 -12.52
CA GLU A 102 4.69 20.03 -11.97
C GLU A 102 4.46 20.45 -10.52
N ASN A 103 3.50 21.36 -10.30
CA ASN A 103 3.12 21.88 -8.99
C ASN A 103 3.14 20.76 -7.93
N ALA A 104 3.74 21.00 -6.75
CA ALA A 104 3.76 20.04 -5.64
C ALA A 104 2.36 19.46 -5.32
N ARG A 105 1.31 20.23 -5.60
CA ARG A 105 -0.11 19.85 -5.52
C ARG A 105 -0.53 18.77 -6.52
N SER A 106 0.01 18.75 -7.74
CA SER A 106 -0.21 17.71 -8.76
C SER A 106 0.40 16.39 -8.32
N ASN A 107 1.65 16.42 -7.82
CA ASN A 107 2.33 15.24 -7.28
C ASN A 107 1.61 14.65 -6.07
N LEU A 108 1.10 15.50 -5.16
CA LEU A 108 0.29 15.05 -4.02
C LEU A 108 -1.00 14.35 -4.48
N LYS A 109 -1.78 14.96 -5.37
CA LYS A 109 -3.04 14.38 -5.88
C LYS A 109 -2.81 13.02 -6.54
N LYS A 110 -1.76 12.91 -7.34
CA LYS A 110 -1.38 11.66 -8.02
C LYS A 110 -1.02 10.57 -7.02
N ASN A 111 -0.24 10.89 -5.99
CA ASN A 111 0.16 9.92 -4.96
C ASN A 111 -1.04 9.50 -4.10
N ILE A 112 -1.96 10.41 -3.78
CA ILE A 112 -3.22 10.10 -3.11
C ILE A 112 -4.06 9.14 -3.96
N LEU A 113 -4.26 9.44 -5.24
CA LEU A 113 -5.04 8.61 -6.14
C LEU A 113 -4.44 7.21 -6.29
N LEU A 114 -3.10 7.12 -6.43
CA LEU A 114 -2.37 5.86 -6.44
C LEU A 114 -2.57 5.07 -5.15
N THR A 115 -2.45 5.72 -3.99
CA THR A 115 -2.62 5.08 -2.68
C THR A 115 -4.03 4.52 -2.53
N LEU A 116 -5.05 5.32 -2.88
CA LEU A 116 -6.44 4.88 -2.85
C LEU A 116 -6.69 3.73 -3.81
N ALA A 117 -6.13 3.78 -5.03
CA ALA A 117 -6.23 2.68 -5.96
C ALA A 117 -5.55 1.41 -5.44
N PHE A 118 -4.34 1.49 -4.88
CA PHE A 118 -3.68 0.31 -4.28
C PHE A 118 -4.47 -0.28 -3.11
N THR A 119 -5.23 0.53 -2.38
CA THR A 119 -6.01 0.08 -1.23
C THR A 119 -7.36 -0.53 -1.66
N TRP A 120 -8.11 0.18 -2.51
CA TRP A 120 -9.49 -0.18 -2.85
C TRP A 120 -9.63 -1.10 -4.06
N LEU A 121 -8.71 -1.01 -5.02
CA LEU A 121 -8.69 -1.88 -6.20
C LEU A 121 -7.98 -3.20 -5.91
N ASN A 122 -7.43 -3.39 -4.70
CA ASN A 122 -6.84 -4.65 -4.29
C ASN A 122 -7.94 -5.61 -3.80
N PRO A 123 -8.30 -6.67 -4.54
CA PRO A 123 -9.32 -7.63 -4.11
C PRO A 123 -8.92 -8.38 -2.82
N HIS A 124 -7.61 -8.45 -2.54
CA HIS A 124 -7.07 -9.14 -1.37
C HIS A 124 -7.40 -8.39 -0.07
N VAL A 125 -7.48 -7.06 -0.11
CA VAL A 125 -7.82 -6.24 1.05
C VAL A 125 -9.18 -6.63 1.63
N TYR A 126 -10.19 -6.87 0.80
CA TYR A 126 -11.52 -7.26 1.27
C TYR A 126 -11.54 -8.65 1.93
N LEU A 127 -10.70 -9.57 1.45
CA LEU A 127 -10.58 -10.90 2.04
C LEU A 127 -9.90 -10.81 3.41
N ASP A 128 -8.82 -10.04 3.53
CA ASP A 128 -8.04 -9.97 4.76
C ASP A 128 -8.69 -9.10 5.83
N THR A 129 -9.16 -7.91 5.47
CA THR A 129 -9.59 -6.92 6.47
C THR A 129 -11.09 -6.97 6.74
N MET A 130 -11.93 -7.23 5.74
CA MET A 130 -13.37 -7.32 5.95
C MET A 130 -13.78 -8.74 6.38
N ILE A 131 -13.32 -9.77 5.66
CA ILE A 131 -13.76 -11.15 5.89
C ILE A 131 -13.02 -11.82 7.04
N LEU A 132 -11.68 -11.85 7.03
CA LEU A 132 -10.93 -12.56 8.07
C LEU A 132 -11.01 -11.84 9.42
N ILE A 133 -10.70 -10.55 9.50
CA ILE A 133 -10.83 -9.77 10.76
C ILE A 133 -12.28 -9.75 11.24
N GLY A 134 -13.25 -9.57 10.33
CA GLY A 134 -14.68 -9.64 10.67
C GLY A 134 -15.08 -10.99 11.25
N SER A 135 -14.68 -12.10 10.62
CA SER A 135 -14.94 -13.46 11.11
C SER A 135 -14.31 -13.70 12.49
N VAL A 136 -13.05 -13.30 12.69
CA VAL A 136 -12.37 -13.43 13.99
C VAL A 136 -13.05 -12.57 15.06
N SER A 137 -13.55 -11.38 14.69
CA SER A 137 -14.25 -10.51 15.62
C SER A 137 -15.48 -11.19 16.21
N THR A 138 -16.24 -11.99 15.45
CA THR A 138 -17.46 -12.65 15.94
C THR A 138 -17.26 -13.53 17.18
N LYS A 139 -16.03 -14.02 17.42
CA LYS A 139 -15.67 -14.79 18.62
C LYS A 139 -15.83 -13.98 19.92
N PHE A 140 -15.82 -12.65 19.83
CA PHE A 140 -15.81 -11.74 20.97
C PHE A 140 -17.18 -11.12 21.27
N LYS A 141 -18.27 -11.53 20.59
CA LYS A 141 -19.66 -11.03 20.69
C LYS A 141 -19.80 -9.56 21.14
N ASP A 142 -19.93 -9.31 22.44
CA ASP A 142 -20.17 -7.97 23.00
C ASP A 142 -18.91 -7.07 23.00
N GLU A 143 -17.72 -7.66 22.91
CA GLU A 143 -16.43 -6.96 22.80
C GLU A 143 -15.94 -6.78 21.34
N ASN A 144 -16.76 -7.07 20.32
CA ASN A 144 -16.36 -6.97 18.91
C ASN A 144 -15.87 -5.57 18.51
N LEU A 145 -16.48 -4.53 19.07
CA LEU A 145 -16.05 -3.14 18.85
C LEU A 145 -14.68 -2.86 19.48
N ILE A 146 -14.42 -3.43 20.66
CA ILE A 146 -13.13 -3.30 21.36
C ILE A 146 -12.04 -4.02 20.56
N PHE A 147 -12.36 -5.18 19.99
CA PHE A 147 -11.49 -5.89 19.03
C PHE A 147 -11.20 -5.02 17.79
N GLY A 148 -12.24 -4.42 17.20
CA GLY A 148 -12.10 -3.50 16.06
C GLY A 148 -11.22 -2.29 16.37
N VAL A 149 -11.38 -1.67 17.54
CA VAL A 149 -10.53 -0.55 17.99
C VAL A 149 -9.07 -0.98 18.14
N GLY A 150 -8.81 -2.17 18.72
CA GLY A 150 -7.47 -2.73 18.81
C GLY A 150 -6.83 -2.97 17.44
N ALA A 151 -7.60 -3.52 16.51
CA ALA A 151 -7.18 -3.74 15.12
C ALA A 151 -6.87 -2.41 14.40
N CYS A 152 -7.74 -1.40 14.54
CA CYS A 152 -7.48 -0.06 13.99
C CYS A 152 -6.19 0.53 14.55
N LEU A 153 -5.98 0.47 15.87
CA LEU A 153 -4.79 1.01 16.51
C LEU A 153 -3.51 0.32 16.01
N ALA A 154 -3.55 -0.99 15.76
CA ALA A 154 -2.45 -1.72 15.12
C ALA A 154 -2.14 -1.19 13.71
N SER A 155 -3.17 -0.96 12.88
CA SER A 155 -2.98 -0.42 11.52
C SER A 155 -2.36 0.99 11.55
N PHE A 156 -2.83 1.87 12.44
CA PHE A 156 -2.22 3.19 12.64
C PHE A 156 -0.76 3.08 13.08
N CYS A 157 -0.47 2.30 14.11
CA CYS A 157 0.91 2.09 14.58
C CYS A 157 1.80 1.54 13.46
N PHE A 158 1.30 0.56 12.68
CA PHE A 158 2.06 -0.07 11.62
C PHE A 158 2.37 0.89 10.46
N PHE A 159 1.37 1.57 9.89
CA PHE A 159 1.61 2.44 8.72
C PHE A 159 2.48 3.64 9.07
N PHE A 160 2.31 4.22 10.26
CA PHE A 160 3.20 5.28 10.74
C PHE A 160 4.59 4.74 11.01
N ALA A 161 4.74 3.61 11.70
CA ALA A 161 6.03 2.98 11.91
C ALA A 161 6.73 2.72 10.56
N LEU A 162 6.06 2.07 9.60
CA LEU A 162 6.60 1.76 8.28
C LEU A 162 7.01 3.01 7.50
N GLY A 163 6.14 4.02 7.43
CA GLY A 163 6.40 5.25 6.66
C GLY A 163 7.56 6.07 7.23
N TYR A 164 7.62 6.23 8.55
CA TYR A 164 8.70 6.97 9.21
C TYR A 164 9.99 6.17 9.29
N LEU A 165 9.91 4.85 9.49
CA LEU A 165 11.06 3.96 9.42
C LEU A 165 11.66 3.98 8.01
N ALA A 166 10.85 3.96 6.96
CA ALA A 166 11.32 4.14 5.58
C ALA A 166 12.02 5.49 5.34
N ARG A 167 11.56 6.57 5.99
CA ARG A 167 12.25 7.88 5.97
C ARG A 167 13.61 7.83 6.66
N PHE A 168 13.72 7.09 7.76
CA PHE A 168 14.97 6.88 8.49
C PHE A 168 15.95 5.95 7.74
N LEU A 169 15.43 4.94 7.05
CA LEU A 169 16.18 4.00 6.21
C LEU A 169 16.47 4.53 4.80
N ALA A 170 15.92 5.68 4.40
CA ALA A 170 16.23 6.34 3.13
C ALA A 170 17.76 6.42 2.81
N PRO A 171 18.64 6.83 3.74
CA PRO A 171 20.10 6.79 3.52
C PRO A 171 20.68 5.38 3.34
N ILE A 172 20.05 4.34 3.90
CA ILE A 172 20.50 2.95 3.76
C ILE A 172 20.08 2.39 2.39
N PHE A 173 18.87 2.69 1.92
CA PHE A 173 18.40 2.31 0.58
C PHE A 173 19.11 3.07 -0.55
N ALA A 174 19.77 4.19 -0.26
CA ALA A 174 20.68 4.85 -1.20
C ALA A 174 21.88 3.94 -1.59
N ARG A 175 22.19 2.89 -0.81
CA ARG A 175 23.15 1.83 -1.17
C ARG A 175 22.46 0.65 -1.90
N SER A 176 22.12 0.88 -3.16
CA SER A 176 22.33 -0.05 -4.31
C SER A 176 22.02 -1.56 -4.19
N ILE A 177 20.81 -2.02 -3.86
CA ILE A 177 20.43 -3.44 -4.13
C ILE A 177 19.11 -3.59 -4.88
N SER A 178 18.05 -2.87 -4.52
CA SER A 178 16.73 -3.04 -5.17
C SER A 178 16.69 -2.56 -6.63
N TRP A 179 17.52 -1.58 -7.00
CA TRP A 179 17.65 -1.13 -8.40
C TRP A 179 18.41 -2.13 -9.27
N LYS A 180 19.43 -2.80 -8.73
CA LYS A 180 20.23 -3.78 -9.48
C LYS A 180 19.43 -5.03 -9.85
N ILE A 181 18.50 -5.47 -9.00
CA ILE A 181 17.66 -6.64 -9.27
C ILE A 181 16.60 -6.32 -10.32
N LEU A 182 16.04 -5.10 -10.30
CA LEU A 182 15.12 -4.63 -11.34
C LEU A 182 15.85 -4.41 -12.68
N GLU A 183 17.06 -3.86 -12.66
CA GLU A 183 17.92 -3.71 -13.85
C GLU A 183 18.34 -5.05 -14.44
N PHE A 184 18.57 -6.07 -13.61
CA PHE A 184 18.88 -7.43 -14.08
C PHE A 184 17.68 -8.07 -14.79
N PHE A 185 16.46 -7.88 -14.28
CA PHE A 185 15.26 -8.47 -14.90
C PHE A 185 14.76 -7.67 -16.12
N CYS A 186 15.06 -6.37 -16.18
CA CYS A 186 14.55 -5.45 -17.21
C CYS A 186 15.56 -5.18 -18.34
N ARG A 187 16.84 -5.58 -18.22
CA ARG A 187 17.82 -5.41 -19.31
C ARG A 187 17.77 -6.57 -20.31
N PRO A 188 17.42 -6.32 -21.59
CA PRO A 188 17.88 -7.17 -22.66
C PRO A 188 19.40 -7.05 -22.78
N HIS A 189 20.05 -8.17 -23.12
CA HIS A 189 21.46 -8.50 -22.97
C HIS A 189 22.50 -7.59 -23.69
N HIS A 190 22.14 -6.39 -24.17
CA HIS A 190 22.99 -5.59 -25.08
C HIS A 190 23.20 -4.10 -24.78
N ALA A 191 22.69 -3.53 -23.67
CA ALA A 191 22.89 -2.10 -23.38
C ALA A 191 23.96 -1.86 -22.30
N ARG A 192 25.01 -1.12 -22.67
CA ARG A 192 26.18 -0.72 -21.86
C ARG A 192 25.81 -0.05 -20.53
N PRO A 193 26.72 -0.05 -19.53
CA PRO A 193 26.46 0.50 -18.21
C PRO A 193 26.41 2.03 -18.24
N CYS A 194 25.21 2.61 -18.18
CA CYS A 194 25.03 3.98 -17.69
C CYS A 194 25.18 3.96 -16.16
N LEU A 195 26.42 4.02 -15.67
CA LEU A 195 26.67 4.64 -14.37
C LEU A 195 26.32 6.12 -14.52
N HIS A 196 25.19 6.57 -13.98
CA HIS A 196 25.08 7.91 -13.40
C HIS A 196 23.96 7.86 -12.35
N ALA A 197 24.39 7.87 -11.08
CA ALA A 197 23.52 8.01 -9.93
C ALA A 197 22.89 9.41 -9.95
N PRO A 198 21.57 9.57 -9.75
CA PRO A 198 20.95 10.86 -9.52
C PRO A 198 20.90 11.12 -8.02
N PHE A 199 22.06 11.37 -7.40
CA PHE A 199 22.16 11.92 -6.05
C PHE A 199 23.36 12.88 -5.98
N CYS A 200 23.22 13.99 -6.70
CA CYS A 200 23.68 15.32 -6.28
C CYS A 200 22.51 16.28 -6.54
#